data_AF-A0A0B1TFQ2-F1
#
_entry.id   AF-A0A0B1TFQ2-F1
#
_cell.length_a   1.000
_cell.length_b   1.000
_cell.length_c   1.000
_cell.angle_alpha   90.00
_cell.angle_beta   90.00
_cell.angle_gamma   90.00
#
_symmetry.space_group_name_H-M   'P 1'
#
loop_
_entity.id
_entity.type
_entity.pdbx_description
1 polymer ?
#
loop_
_entity_poly.entity_id
_entity_poly.type
_entity_poly.pdbx_seq_one_letter_code
_entity_poly.pdbx_strand_id
1 'polypeptide(L)'
;MLDHLTLFLNAYQDTPKFSFIWNAELAHDDSQVLYKADLAIYNFLVKNKNSLSNSFLFFFGDHGPRYGKEASTWLGAKERNNPFLYITVPYSVRKTALYQQLRRNSEELVTHHDLYATLLDILRVSDYTFLYLVVDKLPNACFSSLFSEEQRTLGMLHVF
;
A
#
# COMPACT_ATOMS: atom_id res chain seq x y z
N MET A 1 -6.37 -18.83 -3.49
CA MET A 1 -6.07 -17.43 -3.89
C MET A 1 -4.58 -17.23 -4.17
N LEU A 2 -3.67 -17.36 -3.19
CA LEU A 2 -2.24 -17.07 -3.36
C LEU A 2 -1.52 -17.91 -4.44
N ASP A 3 -1.92 -19.17 -4.64
CA ASP A 3 -1.37 -20.01 -5.71
C ASP A 3 -1.74 -19.50 -7.11
N HIS A 4 -2.96 -18.98 -7.27
CA HIS A 4 -3.39 -18.40 -8.54
C HIS A 4 -2.67 -17.08 -8.81
N LEU A 5 -2.45 -16.27 -7.76
CA LEU A 5 -1.64 -15.07 -7.89
C LEU A 5 -0.19 -15.41 -8.25
N THR A 6 0.37 -16.50 -7.70
CA THR A 6 1.69 -17.00 -8.10
C THR A 6 1.72 -17.36 -9.59
N LEU A 7 0.70 -18.05 -10.10
CA LEU A 7 0.61 -18.35 -11.54
C LEU A 7 0.51 -17.06 -12.37
N PHE A 8 -0.32 -16.10 -11.96
CA PHE A 8 -0.47 -14.81 -12.63
C PHE A 8 0.85 -14.02 -12.69
N LEU A 9 1.58 -13.93 -11.57
CA LEU A 9 2.86 -13.22 -11.50
C LEU A 9 3.90 -13.81 -12.45
N ASN A 10 3.87 -15.13 -12.65
CA ASN A 10 4.85 -15.85 -13.47
C ASN A 10 4.42 -16.06 -14.93
N ALA A 11 3.15 -15.77 -15.27
CA ALA A 11 2.66 -15.80 -16.64
C ALA A 11 3.14 -14.58 -17.43
N TYR A 12 3.25 -14.70 -18.76
CA TYR A 12 3.59 -13.60 -19.69
C TYR A 12 4.73 -12.73 -19.16
N GLN A 13 5.93 -13.32 -19.09
CA GLN A 13 7.13 -12.59 -18.68
C GLN A 13 7.28 -11.31 -19.50
N ASP A 14 7.80 -10.26 -18.87
CA ASP A 14 8.02 -8.93 -19.48
C ASP A 14 6.77 -8.13 -19.88
N THR A 15 5.56 -8.65 -19.64
CA THR A 15 4.31 -7.89 -19.80
C THR A 15 3.93 -7.20 -18.48
N PRO A 16 3.61 -5.88 -18.49
CA PRO A 16 3.07 -5.18 -17.33
C PRO A 16 1.79 -5.84 -16.81
N LYS A 17 1.66 -5.91 -15.49
CA LYS A 17 0.55 -6.60 -14.82
C LYS A 17 -0.06 -5.72 -13.74
N PHE A 18 -1.37 -5.78 -13.62
CA PHE A 18 -2.11 -5.19 -12.51
C PHE A 18 -2.97 -6.28 -11.87
N SER A 19 -2.94 -6.36 -10.54
CA SER A 19 -3.77 -7.26 -9.75
C SER A 19 -4.31 -6.53 -8.54
N PHE A 20 -5.60 -6.73 -8.26
CA PHE A 20 -6.27 -6.25 -7.07
C PHE A 20 -6.95 -7.45 -6.40
N ILE A 21 -6.65 -7.65 -5.12
CA ILE A 21 -7.18 -8.76 -4.32
C ILE A 21 -7.83 -8.17 -3.09
N TRP A 22 -9.14 -8.39 -2.97
CA TRP A 22 -9.92 -7.98 -1.80
C TRP A 22 -10.19 -9.21 -0.92
N ASN A 23 -9.52 -9.31 0.22
CA ASN A 23 -9.75 -10.39 1.18
C ASN A 23 -10.80 -9.96 2.20
N ALA A 24 -12.07 -10.32 1.96
CA ALA A 24 -13.18 -9.86 2.78
C ALA A 24 -13.30 -10.57 4.15
N GLU A 25 -12.78 -11.79 4.28
CA GLU A 25 -13.16 -12.70 5.38
C GLU A 25 -12.07 -12.87 6.44
N LEU A 26 -10.79 -12.73 6.07
CA LEU A 26 -9.67 -13.19 6.89
C LEU A 26 -9.67 -12.65 8.33
N ALA A 27 -10.21 -11.45 8.55
CA ALA A 27 -10.24 -10.79 9.85
C ALA A 27 -11.54 -10.02 10.08
N HIS A 28 -12.61 -10.38 9.37
CA HIS A 28 -13.85 -9.60 9.40
C HIS A 28 -14.44 -9.56 10.80
N ASP A 29 -14.71 -10.73 11.39
CA ASP A 29 -15.45 -10.83 12.65
C ASP A 29 -14.56 -10.80 13.90
N ASP A 30 -13.29 -11.19 13.76
CA ASP A 30 -12.31 -11.29 14.85
C ASP A 30 -10.89 -11.17 14.29
N SER A 31 -10.21 -10.05 14.56
CA SER A 31 -8.81 -9.84 14.12
C SER A 31 -7.84 -10.81 14.78
N GLN A 32 -8.21 -11.50 15.85
CA GLN A 32 -7.38 -12.55 16.43
C GLN A 32 -7.11 -13.68 15.44
N VAL A 33 -7.90 -13.86 14.38
CA VAL A 33 -7.61 -14.91 13.38
C VAL A 33 -6.62 -14.50 12.29
N LEU A 34 -6.15 -13.23 12.29
CA LEU A 34 -5.16 -12.73 11.31
C LEU A 34 -3.91 -13.60 11.25
N TYR A 35 -3.38 -14.04 12.40
CA TYR A 35 -2.14 -14.82 12.47
C TYR A 35 -2.20 -16.11 11.64
N LYS A 36 -3.40 -16.64 11.37
CA LYS A 36 -3.57 -17.85 10.56
C LYS A 36 -3.08 -17.66 9.12
N ALA A 37 -3.06 -16.44 8.61
CA ALA A 37 -2.57 -16.12 7.28
C ALA A 37 -1.08 -15.75 7.25
N ASP A 38 -0.45 -15.43 8.37
CA ASP A 38 0.91 -14.89 8.43
C ASP A 38 1.90 -15.77 7.65
N LEU A 39 1.92 -17.07 7.95
CA LEU A 39 2.83 -18.02 7.30
C LEU A 39 2.51 -18.18 5.80
N ALA A 40 1.23 -18.15 5.42
CA ALA A 40 0.83 -18.27 4.03
C ALA A 40 1.24 -17.04 3.20
N ILE A 41 1.03 -15.84 3.74
CA ILE A 41 1.45 -14.58 3.11
C ILE A 41 2.97 -14.49 3.05
N TYR A 42 3.66 -14.81 4.15
CA TYR A 42 5.13 -14.85 4.19
C TYR A 42 5.70 -15.79 3.11
N ASN A 43 5.22 -17.04 3.06
CA ASN A 43 5.68 -18.02 2.09
C ASN A 43 5.39 -17.56 0.66
N PHE A 44 4.24 -16.95 0.41
CA PHE A 44 3.90 -16.37 -0.89
C PHE A 44 4.90 -15.27 -1.30
N LEU A 45 5.18 -14.32 -0.41
CA LEU A 45 6.10 -13.20 -0.67
C LEU A 45 7.53 -13.68 -0.90
N VAL A 46 8.01 -14.63 -0.10
CA VAL A 46 9.35 -15.22 -0.26
C VAL A 46 9.46 -15.97 -1.58
N LYS A 47 8.48 -16.84 -1.89
CA LYS A 47 8.42 -17.64 -3.12
C LYS A 47 8.42 -16.75 -4.38
N ASN A 48 7.72 -15.62 -4.33
CA ASN A 48 7.54 -14.73 -5.49
C ASN A 48 8.45 -13.48 -5.45
N LYS A 49 9.44 -13.42 -4.56
CA LYS A 49 10.30 -12.25 -4.35
C LYS A 49 10.92 -11.71 -5.65
N ASN A 50 11.38 -12.61 -6.53
CA ASN A 50 12.01 -12.23 -7.79
C ASN A 50 10.98 -11.64 -8.77
N SER A 51 9.82 -12.28 -8.91
CA SER A 51 8.73 -11.79 -9.78
C SER A 51 8.15 -10.46 -9.31
N LEU A 52 8.23 -10.16 -8.00
CA LEU A 52 7.81 -8.90 -7.38
C LEU A 52 8.92 -7.83 -7.32
N SER A 53 10.16 -8.15 -7.73
CA SER A 53 11.32 -7.26 -7.54
C SER A 53 11.22 -5.94 -8.32
N ASN A 54 10.47 -5.94 -9.42
CA ASN A 54 10.18 -4.77 -10.26
C ASN A 54 8.72 -4.30 -10.12
N SER A 55 8.09 -4.54 -8.97
CA SER A 55 6.68 -4.21 -8.74
C SER A 55 6.51 -3.22 -7.60
N PHE A 56 5.48 -2.37 -7.73
CA PHE A 56 4.86 -1.76 -6.56
C PHE A 56 3.89 -2.77 -5.96
N LEU A 57 4.00 -3.02 -4.65
CA LEU A 57 3.08 -3.87 -3.90
C LEU A 57 2.49 -3.04 -2.77
N PHE A 58 1.17 -3.02 -2.71
CA PHE A 58 0.38 -2.38 -1.65
C PHE A 58 -0.33 -3.47 -0.87
N PHE A 59 -0.18 -3.48 0.45
CA PHE A 59 -0.90 -4.36 1.36
C PHE A 59 -1.54 -3.49 2.44
N PHE A 60 -2.86 -3.42 2.45
CA PHE A 60 -3.58 -2.46 3.28
C PHE A 60 -4.96 -2.98 3.66
N GLY A 61 -5.52 -2.43 4.75
CA GLY A 61 -6.91 -2.62 5.15
C GLY A 61 -7.78 -1.47 4.64
N ASP A 62 -9.07 -1.72 4.44
CA ASP A 62 -10.06 -0.68 4.16
C ASP A 62 -10.56 0.00 5.44
N HIS A 63 -10.41 -0.68 6.58
CA HIS A 63 -10.65 -0.16 7.92
C HIS A 63 -9.81 -0.95 8.96
N GLY A 64 -9.75 -0.43 10.18
CA GLY A 64 -9.28 -1.21 11.34
C GLY A 64 -10.39 -2.05 11.97
N PRO A 65 -10.21 -2.64 13.16
CA PRO A 65 -11.19 -3.58 13.72
C PRO A 65 -12.57 -2.94 13.96
N ARG A 66 -13.60 -3.55 13.39
CA ARG A 66 -15.02 -3.16 13.59
C ARG A 66 -15.76 -4.11 14.51
N TYR A 67 -15.37 -5.37 14.49
CA TYR A 67 -15.96 -6.48 15.24
C TYR A 67 -14.92 -7.09 16.20
N GLY A 68 -15.30 -8.16 16.89
CA GLY A 68 -14.42 -8.82 17.85
C GLY A 68 -14.27 -8.05 19.18
N LYS A 69 -13.50 -8.65 20.10
CA LYS A 69 -13.27 -8.09 21.44
C LYS A 69 -12.39 -6.85 21.38
N GLU A 70 -11.45 -6.82 20.45
CA GLU A 70 -10.53 -5.74 20.19
C GLU A 70 -11.24 -4.43 19.83
N ALA A 71 -12.31 -4.48 19.03
CA ALA A 71 -13.06 -3.29 18.61
C ALA A 71 -13.82 -2.63 19.77
N SER A 72 -14.06 -3.36 20.85
CA SER A 72 -14.73 -2.87 22.07
C SER A 72 -13.75 -2.16 23.03
N THR A 73 -12.45 -2.21 22.76
CA THR A 73 -11.45 -1.53 23.58
C THR A 73 -11.33 -0.05 23.20
N TRP A 74 -10.86 0.81 24.12
CA TRP A 74 -10.59 2.21 23.81
C TRP A 74 -9.59 2.38 22.66
N LEU A 75 -8.58 1.50 22.58
CA LEU A 75 -7.62 1.49 21.48
C LEU A 75 -8.28 1.07 20.17
N GLY A 76 -9.04 -0.04 20.16
CA GLY A 76 -9.76 -0.49 18.98
C GLY A 76 -10.75 0.53 18.42
N ALA A 77 -11.40 1.32 19.27
CA ALA A 77 -12.26 2.42 18.85
C ALA A 77 -11.48 3.50 18.06
N LYS A 78 -10.21 3.76 18.41
CA LYS A 78 -9.33 4.64 17.64
C LYS A 78 -8.81 3.97 16.37
N GLU A 79 -8.35 2.73 16.49
CA GLU A 79 -7.77 1.96 15.38
C GLU A 79 -8.79 1.65 14.28
N ARG A 80 -10.09 1.66 14.58
CA ARG A 80 -11.16 1.43 13.59
C ARG A 80 -11.02 2.31 12.34
N ASN A 81 -10.55 3.55 12.49
CA ASN A 81 -10.35 4.50 11.39
C ASN A 81 -8.86 4.66 11.02
N ASN A 82 -7.98 3.79 11.52
CA ASN A 82 -6.54 3.77 11.25
C ASN A 82 -6.16 2.43 10.60
N PRO A 83 -6.56 2.18 9.34
CA PRO A 83 -6.20 0.94 8.67
C PRO A 83 -4.69 0.84 8.47
N PHE A 84 -4.19 -0.40 8.50
CA PHE A 84 -2.79 -0.66 8.21
C PHE A 84 -2.47 -0.39 6.72
N LEU A 85 -1.24 0.03 6.43
CA LEU A 85 -0.72 0.21 5.07
C LEU A 85 0.77 -0.16 5.02
N TYR A 86 1.11 -1.10 4.14
CA TYR A 86 2.46 -1.44 3.74
C TYR A 86 2.65 -1.23 2.24
N ILE A 87 3.75 -0.59 1.87
CA ILE A 87 4.14 -0.36 0.48
C ILE A 87 5.55 -0.89 0.27
N THR A 88 5.73 -1.69 -0.78
CA THR A 88 7.06 -1.99 -1.31
C THR A 88 7.15 -1.43 -2.72
N VAL A 89 8.34 -0.94 -3.08
CA VAL A 89 8.63 -0.36 -4.40
C VAL A 89 9.63 -1.22 -5.17
N PRO A 90 9.68 -1.08 -6.52
CA PRO A 90 10.68 -1.72 -7.35
C PRO A 90 12.11 -1.47 -6.85
N TYR A 91 13.00 -2.44 -7.02
CA TYR A 91 14.38 -2.33 -6.51
C TYR A 91 15.14 -1.12 -7.09
N SER A 92 14.88 -0.79 -8.36
CA SER A 92 15.43 0.40 -9.04
C SER A 92 15.00 1.72 -8.38
N VAL A 93 13.80 1.77 -7.79
CA VAL A 93 13.24 2.96 -7.16
C VAL A 93 13.81 3.18 -5.75
N ARG A 94 14.24 2.13 -5.05
CA ARG A 94 14.69 2.21 -3.63
C ARG A 94 15.88 3.14 -3.37
N LYS A 95 16.63 3.52 -4.40
CA LYS A 95 17.79 4.41 -4.31
C LYS A 95 17.53 5.81 -4.87
N THR A 96 16.28 6.14 -5.21
CA THR A 96 15.94 7.43 -5.83
C THR A 96 15.38 8.42 -4.80
N ALA A 97 15.32 9.70 -5.18
CA ALA A 97 14.66 10.74 -4.38
C ALA A 97 13.18 10.41 -4.12
N LEU A 98 12.51 9.73 -5.05
CA LEU A 98 11.12 9.31 -4.88
C LEU A 98 10.95 8.35 -3.70
N TYR A 99 11.87 7.39 -3.49
CA TYR A 99 11.80 6.53 -2.31
C TYR A 99 12.04 7.31 -1.02
N GLN A 100 12.93 8.30 -1.03
CA GLN A 100 13.13 9.17 0.14
C GLN A 100 11.88 10.00 0.43
N GLN A 101 11.20 10.50 -0.60
CA GLN A 101 9.93 11.20 -0.43
C GLN A 101 8.83 10.29 0.12
N LEU A 102 8.68 9.08 -0.42
CA LEU A 102 7.75 8.08 0.10
C LEU A 102 8.00 7.78 1.58
N ARG A 103 9.27 7.65 1.98
CA ARG A 103 9.66 7.43 3.38
C ARG A 103 9.29 8.61 4.27
N ARG A 104 9.53 9.84 3.84
CA ARG A 104 9.10 11.05 4.58
C ARG A 104 7.58 11.09 4.75
N ASN A 105 6.84 10.89 3.65
CA ASN A 105 5.37 10.91 3.67
C ASN A 105 4.76 9.75 4.48
N SER A 106 5.50 8.65 4.69
CA SER A 106 5.05 7.55 5.54
C SER A 106 5.02 7.88 7.03
N GLU A 107 5.62 9.00 7.44
CA GLU A 107 5.61 9.52 8.81
C GLU A 107 4.50 10.58 9.02
N GLU A 108 3.69 10.85 7.99
CA GLU A 108 2.58 11.80 8.01
C GLU A 108 1.22 11.09 7.91
N LEU A 109 0.14 11.84 8.09
CA LEU A 109 -1.21 11.29 7.90
C LEU A 109 -1.41 10.91 6.43
N VAL A 110 -1.73 9.63 6.20
CA VAL A 110 -2.03 9.07 4.88
C VAL A 110 -3.48 8.60 4.84
N THR A 111 -4.17 8.93 3.77
CA THR A 111 -5.56 8.53 3.50
C THR A 111 -5.64 7.67 2.23
N HIS A 112 -6.76 6.96 2.04
CA HIS A 112 -6.99 6.25 0.78
C HIS A 112 -7.03 7.17 -0.45
N HIS A 113 -7.32 8.46 -0.29
CA HIS A 113 -7.26 9.42 -1.38
C HIS A 113 -5.81 9.68 -1.84
N ASP A 114 -4.85 9.64 -0.91
CA ASP A 114 -3.43 9.73 -1.25
C ASP A 114 -2.95 8.49 -2.00
N LEU A 115 -3.45 7.30 -1.62
CA LEU A 115 -3.20 6.07 -2.37
C LEU A 115 -3.74 6.14 -3.79
N TYR A 116 -4.96 6.69 -3.97
CA TYR A 116 -5.50 6.94 -5.31
C TYR A 116 -4.59 7.85 -6.14
N ALA A 117 -4.14 8.98 -5.60
CA ALA A 117 -3.20 9.87 -6.29
C ALA A 117 -1.86 9.19 -6.59
N THR A 118 -1.35 8.38 -5.64
CA THR A 118 -0.11 7.60 -5.81
C THR A 118 -0.23 6.59 -6.96
N LEU A 119 -1.37 5.90 -7.08
CA LEU A 119 -1.61 4.96 -8.17
C LEU A 119 -1.69 5.67 -9.53
N LEU A 120 -2.29 6.86 -9.60
CA LEU A 120 -2.29 7.67 -10.82
C LEU A 120 -0.87 8.07 -11.24
N ASP A 121 -0.02 8.44 -10.30
CA ASP A 121 1.38 8.75 -10.60
C ASP A 121 2.13 7.53 -11.11
N ILE A 122 1.92 6.33 -10.55
CA ILE A 122 2.53 5.08 -11.06
C ILE A 122 2.15 4.85 -12.53
N LEU A 123 0.88 5.07 -12.88
CA LEU A 123 0.41 4.94 -14.27
C LEU A 123 1.05 5.97 -15.20
N ARG A 124 1.24 7.21 -14.74
CA ARG A 124 1.89 8.25 -15.55
C ARG A 124 3.38 7.99 -15.74
N VAL A 125 4.05 7.42 -14.73
CA VAL A 125 5.46 6.99 -14.82
C VAL A 125 5.65 5.91 -15.89
N SER A 126 4.66 5.05 -16.14
CA SER A 126 4.76 4.06 -17.22
C SER A 126 4.68 4.65 -18.63
N ASP A 127 4.15 5.87 -18.78
CA ASP A 127 3.99 6.54 -20.08
C ASP A 127 5.13 7.54 -20.40
N TYR A 128 5.91 7.98 -19.40
CA TYR A 128 6.98 8.96 -19.57
C TYR A 128 8.26 8.60 -18.77
N THR A 129 9.43 8.93 -19.32
CA THR A 129 10.71 8.81 -18.61
C THR A 129 10.63 9.51 -17.24
N PHE A 130 11.03 8.81 -16.17
CA PHE A 130 10.95 9.13 -14.73
C PHE A 130 11.43 10.54 -14.31
N LEU A 131 11.96 11.35 -15.23
CA LEU A 131 12.60 12.65 -14.97
C LEU A 131 11.64 13.85 -14.96
N TYR A 132 10.39 13.72 -15.42
CA TYR A 132 9.51 14.88 -15.68
C TYR A 132 8.12 14.83 -15.03
N LEU A 133 7.90 13.97 -14.03
CA LEU A 133 6.65 14.03 -13.27
C LEU A 133 6.72 15.10 -12.18
N VAL A 134 6.61 16.34 -12.63
CA VAL A 134 6.02 17.39 -11.80
C VAL A 134 4.55 17.01 -11.66
N VAL A 135 4.17 16.67 -10.43
CA VAL A 135 2.82 16.33 -10.02
C VAL A 135 1.93 17.54 -10.29
N ASP A 136 1.24 17.57 -11.43
CA ASP A 136 0.15 18.51 -11.63
C ASP A 136 -0.87 18.24 -10.54
N LYS A 137 -1.02 19.22 -9.64
CA LYS A 137 -2.04 19.21 -8.60
C LYS A 137 -3.37 18.87 -9.23
N LEU A 138 -4.11 17.91 -8.66
CA LEU A 138 -5.55 17.89 -8.87
C LEU A 138 -6.09 19.19 -8.25
N PRO A 139 -6.61 20.14 -9.05
CA PRO A 139 -7.00 21.44 -8.51
C PRO A 139 -8.05 21.23 -7.41
N ASN A 140 -7.81 21.80 -6.23
CA ASN A 140 -8.67 21.71 -5.04
C ASN A 140 -8.75 20.33 -4.34
N ALA A 141 -7.81 19.41 -4.60
CA ALA A 141 -7.73 18.16 -3.82
C ALA A 141 -7.07 18.40 -2.45
N CYS A 142 -7.67 17.87 -1.38
CA CYS A 142 -7.08 17.86 -0.02
C CYS A 142 -6.12 16.66 0.19
N PHE A 143 -5.71 15.99 -0.89
CA PHE A 143 -4.90 14.79 -0.87
C PHE A 143 -3.82 14.88 -1.94
N SER A 144 -2.69 14.23 -1.69
CA SER A 144 -1.52 14.27 -2.56
C SER A 144 -0.92 12.88 -2.71
N SER A 145 -0.22 12.65 -3.82
CA SER A 145 0.53 11.41 -4.01
C SER A 145 1.60 11.26 -2.94
N LEU A 146 1.87 10.03 -2.52
CA LEU A 146 2.97 9.72 -1.60
C LEU A 146 4.35 10.00 -2.20
N PHE A 147 4.43 10.30 -3.50
CA PHE A 147 5.67 10.65 -4.18
C PHE A 147 5.90 12.17 -4.27
N SER A 148 4.95 13.01 -3.86
CA SER A 148 5.08 14.47 -3.94
C SER A 148 5.70 15.07 -2.67
N GLU A 149 6.37 16.22 -2.81
CA GLU A 149 6.98 16.98 -1.72
C GLU A 149 5.99 17.87 -0.94
N GLU A 150 4.68 17.71 -1.17
CA GLU A 150 3.68 18.61 -0.60
C GLU A 150 3.54 18.38 0.91
N GLN A 151 3.86 19.39 1.72
CA GLN A 151 3.71 19.34 3.18
C GLN A 151 2.25 19.13 3.57
N ARG A 152 1.97 18.04 4.29
CA ARG A 152 0.63 17.77 4.84
C ARG A 152 0.52 18.47 6.20
N THR A 153 -0.42 19.40 6.34
CA THR A 153 -0.62 20.09 7.61
C THR A 153 -1.17 19.14 8.68
N LEU A 154 -0.30 18.80 9.65
CA LEU A 154 -0.53 18.33 11.02
C LEU A 154 -1.72 17.39 11.28
N GLY A 155 -1.38 16.10 11.45
CA GLY A 155 -2.15 15.13 12.21
C GLY A 155 -1.21 14.04 12.73
N MET A 156 -0.82 14.13 13.99
CA MET A 156 0.13 13.23 14.65
C MET A 156 -0.52 11.85 14.90
N LEU A 157 -0.01 10.77 14.31
CA LEU A 157 -0.24 9.42 14.81
C LEU A 157 0.95 8.51 14.48
N HIS A 158 1.41 7.78 15.49
CA HIS A 158 2.62 6.97 15.48
C HIS A 158 2.54 5.80 14.49
N VAL A 159 3.61 5.59 13.72
CA VAL A 159 3.88 4.36 12.97
C VAL A 159 5.11 3.69 13.61
N PHE A 160 5.01 2.39 13.90
CA PHE A 160 6.12 1.54 14.34
C PHE A 160 6.91 0.98 13.16
#